data_AF-A0A924EJE2-F1
#
_entry.id   AF-A0A924EJE2-F1
#
_cell.length_a   1.000
_cell.length_b   1.000
_cell.length_c   1.000
_cell.angle_alpha   90.00
_cell.angle_beta   90.00
_cell.angle_gamma   90.00
#
_symmetry.space_group_name_H-M   'P 1'
#
loop_
_entity.id
_entity.type
_entity.pdbx_description
1 polymer ?
#
loop_
_entity_poly.entity_id
_entity_poly.type
_entity_poly.pdbx_seq_one_letter_code
_entity_poly.pdbx_strand_id
1 'polypeptide(L)'
;MKNNLYRRILFLGIILIMFSVKSFSQITVTRDSVCGPCVNLYASLLGDAPTSTGITADDGWSGTLSLGFTYNFYGNNYTSCLIGSNGAVSFNTSLAGSGFGWSITSVLLGNANVRNCVCGPWCDIYIPAGGTITYSSIGTAPYRKFMATWCRTRMYSCTSQWTTTQIILYETTNLAEVHIAHKTICSSWNGGYAIVGVQNAAGSAATAAPSRDYPTTWSATNEAWRFTPNSSSTAYTASSISFAPVPYASSTINWYDSASGAYLGAGTTINVCPTVPTTYKVTAAGCDDSTVSYFNVIPFTGSPVHITSIESVNPSVCGNCDGTIRLIGVNPNEIDSVFYSINGVAQPVIVDSAGADSTITLTGLCAATYDYFYVKVGNCPSDTVGPVTLVNPAWGITDTSSTNASCSACDGTITIYGLLPGRSTIVNYDFNGAAQTPVTATATGAGTITLSNLCPGTYDNIIAVLVSFIPGACVSNAVGPFYIVPPPLIPVRITAQTNPSECGACNGSITITGMAPGSVDTIFYKLNGVNQTPLVYSAGSDSSITMYSLCAGNYS
;
A
#
# COMPACT_ATOMS: atom_id res chain seq x y z
N MET A 1 5.84 7.13 -32.73
CA MET A 1 6.11 5.81 -32.10
C MET A 1 7.54 5.69 -31.53
N LYS A 2 8.04 6.69 -30.78
CA LYS A 2 9.37 6.63 -30.13
C LYS A 2 9.39 7.04 -28.64
N ASN A 3 8.24 7.40 -28.05
CA ASN A 3 8.16 7.82 -26.64
C ASN A 3 7.74 6.73 -25.64
N ASN A 4 7.45 5.49 -26.10
CA ASN A 4 7.01 4.40 -25.22
C ASN A 4 8.13 3.44 -24.78
N LEU A 5 9.38 3.62 -25.24
CA LEU A 5 10.50 2.75 -24.87
C LEU A 5 11.24 3.24 -23.61
N TYR A 6 11.34 4.55 -23.39
CA TYR A 6 12.02 5.12 -22.22
C TYR A 6 11.23 4.98 -20.91
N ARG A 7 9.90 4.95 -20.95
CA ARG A 7 9.05 4.74 -19.75
C ARG A 7 9.03 3.29 -19.25
N ARG A 8 9.36 2.30 -20.10
CA ARG A 8 9.46 0.89 -19.71
C ARG A 8 10.84 0.51 -19.18
N ILE A 9 11.89 1.26 -19.56
CA ILE A 9 13.26 1.03 -19.07
C ILE A 9 13.47 1.67 -17.68
N LEU A 10 12.76 2.76 -17.35
CA LEU A 10 12.83 3.35 -15.99
C LEU A 10 12.04 2.55 -14.93
N PHE A 11 11.03 1.77 -15.33
CA PHE A 11 10.22 0.96 -14.40
C PHE A 11 10.80 -0.44 -14.12
N LEU A 12 11.74 -0.93 -14.94
CA LEU A 12 12.52 -2.15 -14.64
C LEU A 12 13.77 -1.87 -13.80
N GLY A 13 14.26 -0.63 -13.74
CA GLY A 13 15.46 -0.25 -13.00
C GLY A 13 15.28 -0.03 -11.50
N ILE A 14 14.04 0.08 -11.00
CA ILE A 14 13.75 0.41 -9.59
C ILE A 14 13.18 -0.78 -8.81
N ILE A 15 12.80 -1.88 -9.47
CA ILE A 15 12.33 -3.11 -8.80
C ILE A 15 13.47 -4.11 -8.53
N LEU A 16 14.71 -3.82 -8.97
CA LEU A 16 15.88 -4.69 -8.77
C LEU A 16 16.82 -4.27 -7.62
N ILE A 17 16.34 -3.47 -6.65
CA ILE A 17 17.12 -3.10 -5.43
C ILE A 17 16.41 -3.57 -4.13
N MET A 18 15.30 -4.31 -4.22
CA MET A 18 14.57 -4.87 -3.06
C MET A 18 14.58 -6.40 -2.99
N PHE A 19 15.48 -7.06 -3.72
CA PHE A 19 15.99 -8.35 -3.26
C PHE A 19 17.38 -8.09 -2.68
N SER A 20 17.38 -7.57 -1.45
CA SER A 20 18.50 -7.84 -0.54
C SER A 20 18.75 -9.34 -0.65
N VAL A 21 19.93 -9.69 -1.16
CA VAL A 21 20.47 -11.03 -1.00
C VAL A 21 20.49 -11.22 0.51
N LYS A 22 19.44 -11.82 1.08
CA LYS A 22 19.40 -12.15 2.49
C LYS A 22 20.45 -13.22 2.68
N SER A 23 21.71 -12.80 2.80
CA SER A 23 22.71 -13.56 3.52
C SER A 23 22.05 -13.84 4.86
N PHE A 24 21.74 -15.11 5.12
CA PHE A 24 21.22 -15.55 6.41
C PHE A 24 22.37 -15.46 7.42
N SER A 25 22.74 -14.24 7.78
CA SER A 25 23.66 -13.94 8.87
C SER A 25 23.11 -14.62 10.12
N GLN A 26 23.96 -15.38 10.83
CA GLN A 26 23.54 -16.07 12.04
C GLN A 26 23.14 -15.08 13.15
N ILE A 27 23.64 -13.84 13.04
CA ILE A 27 23.23 -12.70 13.87
C ILE A 27 22.45 -11.73 12.98
N THR A 28 21.17 -11.54 13.26
CA THR A 28 20.36 -10.51 12.62
C THR A 28 20.28 -9.30 13.55
N VAL A 29 20.61 -8.12 13.03
CA VAL A 29 20.56 -6.87 13.79
C VAL A 29 19.46 -5.98 13.22
N THR A 30 18.67 -5.41 14.12
CA THR A 30 17.61 -4.43 13.83
C THR A 30 17.73 -3.25 14.79
N ARG A 31 16.95 -2.20 14.55
CA ARG A 31 16.85 -1.05 15.46
C ARG A 31 15.39 -0.72 15.73
N ASP A 32 15.13 0.00 16.82
CA ASP A 32 13.81 0.58 17.05
C ASP A 32 13.49 1.69 16.03
N SER A 33 12.20 2.03 15.97
CA SER A 33 11.71 3.17 15.19
C SER A 33 11.74 4.47 16.01
N VAL A 34 12.50 4.50 17.11
CA VAL A 34 12.57 5.67 17.98
C VAL A 34 13.39 6.76 17.29
N CYS A 35 12.84 7.97 17.34
CA CYS A 35 13.44 9.14 16.74
C CYS A 35 14.09 9.99 17.82
N GLY A 36 15.40 10.01 17.81
CA GLY A 36 16.22 10.71 18.78
C GLY A 36 17.70 10.50 18.49
N PRO A 37 18.57 11.18 19.26
CA PRO A 37 20.03 11.02 19.11
C PRO A 37 20.50 9.61 19.50
N CYS A 38 19.68 8.87 20.25
CA CYS A 38 19.94 7.51 20.68
C CYS A 38 18.92 6.53 20.08
N VAL A 39 19.38 5.36 19.69
CA VAL A 39 18.56 4.26 19.20
C VAL A 39 18.87 2.98 19.98
N ASN A 40 17.88 2.11 20.13
CA ASN A 40 18.14 0.75 20.61
C ASN A 40 18.41 -0.17 19.41
N LEU A 41 19.53 -0.88 19.47
CA LEU A 41 19.84 -1.96 18.54
C LEU A 41 19.46 -3.29 19.17
N TYR A 42 18.82 -4.15 18.40
CA TYR A 42 18.41 -5.49 18.80
C TYR A 42 19.11 -6.52 17.94
N ALA A 43 19.73 -7.51 18.57
CA ALA A 43 20.29 -8.66 17.89
C ALA A 43 19.50 -9.93 18.24
N SER A 44 19.18 -10.71 17.22
CA SER A 44 18.75 -12.09 17.37
C SER A 44 19.84 -13.02 16.87
N LEU A 45 20.05 -14.12 17.61
CA LEU A 45 21.03 -15.14 17.31
C LEU A 45 20.35 -16.44 16.94
N LEU A 46 20.72 -16.99 15.79
CA LEU A 46 20.45 -18.37 15.43
C LEU A 46 21.74 -19.16 15.64
N GLY A 47 21.86 -19.81 16.79
CA GLY A 47 23.01 -20.64 17.14
C GLY A 47 22.64 -22.12 17.30
N ASP A 48 23.66 -22.95 17.46
CA ASP A 48 23.52 -24.40 17.63
C ASP A 48 23.60 -24.87 19.08
N ALA A 49 23.07 -26.07 19.34
CA ALA A 49 23.19 -26.76 20.63
C ALA A 49 23.99 -28.05 20.38
N PRO A 50 25.32 -28.01 20.51
CA PRO A 50 26.18 -29.10 20.06
C PRO A 50 25.90 -30.42 20.77
N THR A 51 25.72 -31.49 20.00
CA THR A 51 25.64 -32.87 20.48
C THR A 51 26.94 -33.60 20.14
N SER A 52 27.50 -34.36 21.08
CA SER A 52 28.72 -35.16 20.82
C SER A 52 28.45 -36.25 19.78
N THR A 53 29.39 -36.46 18.86
CA THR A 53 29.32 -37.59 17.91
C THR A 53 29.65 -38.95 18.54
N GLY A 54 30.22 -38.95 19.75
CA GLY A 54 30.70 -40.15 20.44
C GLY A 54 32.03 -40.69 19.92
N ILE A 55 32.67 -40.03 18.96
CA ILE A 55 33.99 -40.41 18.44
C ILE A 55 35.07 -40.02 19.46
N THR A 56 35.73 -41.02 20.04
CA THR A 56 36.82 -40.82 21.01
C THR A 56 38.13 -41.49 20.60
N ALA A 57 38.06 -42.43 19.66
CA ALA A 57 39.23 -43.13 19.11
C ALA A 57 39.74 -42.43 17.85
N ASP A 58 40.95 -42.80 17.47
CA ASP A 58 41.52 -42.42 16.18
C ASP A 58 40.80 -43.11 15.03
N ASP A 59 40.81 -42.48 13.85
CA ASP A 59 40.34 -43.09 12.59
C ASP A 59 38.96 -43.76 12.63
N GLY A 60 37.92 -43.05 13.07
CA GLY A 60 36.59 -43.61 13.24
C GLY A 60 35.48 -42.82 12.56
N TRP A 61 34.50 -43.53 11.99
CA TRP A 61 33.18 -42.97 11.67
C TRP A 61 32.25 -43.06 12.88
N SER A 62 31.38 -42.05 13.03
CA SER A 62 30.28 -42.09 14.00
C SER A 62 29.29 -43.23 13.70
N GLY A 63 28.33 -43.44 14.61
CA GLY A 63 27.08 -44.10 14.26
C GLY A 63 26.26 -43.29 13.24
N THR A 64 25.14 -43.83 12.78
CA THR A 64 24.22 -43.12 11.87
C THR A 64 23.53 -41.95 12.57
N LEU A 65 23.67 -40.76 11.99
CA LEU A 65 23.08 -39.52 12.49
C LEU A 65 21.97 -39.04 11.55
N SER A 66 20.85 -38.59 12.11
CA SER A 66 19.76 -38.00 11.33
C SER A 66 20.11 -36.58 10.90
N LEU A 67 19.89 -36.25 9.62
CA LEU A 67 20.00 -34.87 9.12
C LEU A 67 18.84 -34.00 9.59
N GLY A 68 17.69 -34.62 9.88
CA GLY A 68 16.43 -33.95 10.20
C GLY A 68 15.63 -33.51 8.97
N PHE A 69 16.20 -33.54 7.77
CA PHE A 69 15.56 -33.22 6.49
C PHE A 69 16.14 -34.07 5.35
N THR A 70 15.48 -34.05 4.20
CA THR A 70 16.00 -34.68 2.98
C THR A 70 17.02 -33.77 2.31
N TYR A 71 18.25 -34.26 2.14
CA TYR A 71 19.35 -33.57 1.47
C TYR A 71 19.70 -34.32 0.17
N ASN A 72 19.66 -33.63 -0.97
CA ASN A 72 20.06 -34.20 -2.25
C ASN A 72 21.56 -33.99 -2.49
N PHE A 73 22.32 -35.09 -2.59
CA PHE A 73 23.75 -35.06 -2.85
C PHE A 73 24.09 -35.96 -4.04
N TYR A 74 24.64 -35.37 -5.11
CA TYR A 74 24.94 -36.06 -6.36
C TYR A 74 23.74 -36.84 -6.93
N GLY A 75 22.56 -36.23 -6.92
CA GLY A 75 21.31 -36.79 -7.45
C GLY A 75 20.61 -37.79 -6.51
N ASN A 76 21.20 -38.13 -5.37
CA ASN A 76 20.65 -39.08 -4.41
C ASN A 76 20.12 -38.36 -3.18
N ASN A 77 18.95 -38.77 -2.70
CA ASN A 77 18.33 -38.19 -1.50
C ASN A 77 18.78 -38.96 -0.25
N TYR A 78 19.29 -38.22 0.73
CA TYR A 78 19.73 -38.73 2.01
C TYR A 78 18.97 -38.06 3.15
N THR A 79 18.64 -38.84 4.18
CA THR A 79 18.03 -38.35 5.43
C THR A 79 18.95 -38.57 6.63
N SER A 80 20.12 -39.17 6.40
CA SER A 80 21.10 -39.51 7.42
C SER A 80 22.51 -39.42 6.87
N CYS A 81 23.47 -39.22 7.76
CA CYS A 81 24.89 -39.13 7.45
C CYS A 81 25.73 -39.78 8.56
N LEU A 82 27.04 -39.83 8.33
CA LEU A 82 28.08 -40.16 9.30
C LEU A 82 29.07 -39.00 9.37
N ILE A 83 29.66 -38.79 10.54
CA ILE A 83 30.75 -37.84 10.73
C ILE A 83 32.02 -38.64 11.01
N GLY A 84 33.13 -38.31 10.38
CA GLY A 84 34.41 -38.99 10.53
C GLY A 84 35.39 -38.20 11.40
N SER A 85 36.26 -38.88 12.14
CA SER A 85 37.33 -38.27 12.94
C SER A 85 38.17 -37.29 12.12
N ASN A 86 38.51 -37.67 10.88
CA ASN A 86 39.44 -36.98 9.99
C ASN A 86 38.83 -35.82 9.19
N GLY A 87 37.71 -35.22 9.61
CA GLY A 87 37.22 -33.96 9.03
C GLY A 87 36.28 -34.08 7.82
N ALA A 88 35.43 -35.12 7.78
CA ALA A 88 34.46 -35.33 6.70
C ALA A 88 33.07 -35.77 7.18
N VAL A 89 32.05 -35.46 6.40
CA VAL A 89 30.68 -36.00 6.51
C VAL A 89 30.43 -36.95 5.36
N SER A 90 30.05 -38.20 5.62
CA SER A 90 29.69 -39.19 4.59
C SER A 90 28.19 -39.45 4.55
N PHE A 91 27.65 -39.66 3.35
CA PHE A 91 26.29 -40.15 3.15
C PHE A 91 26.24 -41.68 2.93
N ASN A 92 27.38 -42.37 3.02
CA ASN A 92 27.42 -43.83 3.01
C ASN A 92 27.28 -44.38 4.43
N THR A 93 26.03 -44.63 4.87
CA THR A 93 25.75 -45.11 6.23
C THR A 93 26.26 -46.53 6.51
N SER A 94 26.68 -47.29 5.49
CA SER A 94 27.29 -48.62 5.70
C SER A 94 28.65 -48.58 6.42
N LEU A 95 29.28 -47.41 6.51
CA LEU A 95 30.55 -47.19 7.22
C LEU A 95 30.35 -46.91 8.72
N ALA A 96 29.12 -46.97 9.23
CA ALA A 96 28.82 -46.60 10.62
C ALA A 96 29.64 -47.44 11.61
N GLY A 97 30.39 -46.76 12.48
CA GLY A 97 31.27 -47.40 13.47
C GLY A 97 32.49 -48.13 12.90
N SER A 98 32.74 -48.05 11.58
CA SER A 98 33.95 -48.61 10.97
C SER A 98 35.13 -47.64 11.06
N GLY A 99 36.31 -48.11 10.67
CA GLY A 99 37.49 -47.25 10.53
C GLY A 99 37.31 -46.20 9.43
N PHE A 100 38.00 -45.07 9.57
CA PHE A 100 38.04 -43.98 8.59
C PHE A 100 39.48 -43.72 8.13
N GLY A 101 39.74 -43.83 6.83
CA GLY A 101 41.08 -43.62 6.27
C GLY A 101 41.61 -42.20 6.46
N TRP A 102 42.89 -42.11 6.79
CA TRP A 102 43.66 -40.88 6.98
C TRP A 102 44.62 -40.55 5.82
N SER A 103 45.01 -41.56 5.04
CA SER A 103 46.07 -41.44 4.03
C SER A 103 45.63 -40.61 2.82
N ILE A 104 46.47 -39.65 2.41
CA ILE A 104 46.23 -38.75 1.28
C ILE A 104 47.34 -38.93 0.24
N THR A 105 47.09 -39.76 -0.75
CA THR A 105 48.06 -40.09 -1.82
C THR A 105 47.59 -39.66 -3.21
N SER A 106 46.40 -39.08 -3.33
CA SER A 106 45.80 -38.65 -4.60
C SER A 106 44.86 -37.47 -4.39
N VAL A 107 44.55 -36.78 -5.50
CA VAL A 107 43.46 -35.79 -5.59
C VAL A 107 42.13 -36.36 -5.09
N LEU A 108 41.17 -35.49 -4.77
CA LEU A 108 39.84 -35.88 -4.30
C LEU A 108 39.12 -36.80 -5.28
N LEU A 109 39.20 -36.52 -6.59
CA LEU A 109 38.52 -37.31 -7.62
C LEU A 109 39.05 -38.75 -7.64
N GLY A 110 38.15 -39.70 -7.38
CA GLY A 110 38.45 -41.13 -7.34
C GLY A 110 38.97 -41.63 -5.99
N ASN A 111 39.26 -40.73 -5.03
CA ASN A 111 39.84 -41.10 -3.74
C ASN A 111 38.85 -41.95 -2.92
N ALA A 112 39.21 -43.22 -2.68
CA ALA A 112 38.33 -44.19 -2.03
C ALA A 112 38.09 -43.93 -0.55
N ASN A 113 39.00 -43.21 0.14
CA ASN A 113 38.86 -42.92 1.57
C ASN A 113 37.72 -41.94 1.86
N VAL A 114 37.32 -41.11 0.89
CA VAL A 114 36.32 -40.05 1.05
C VAL A 114 35.27 -40.04 -0.07
N ARG A 115 34.77 -41.23 -0.44
CA ARG A 115 33.63 -41.34 -1.36
C ARG A 115 32.31 -41.02 -0.67
N ASN A 116 31.40 -40.42 -1.43
CA ASN A 116 30.09 -39.98 -0.94
C ASN A 116 30.21 -38.98 0.24
N CYS A 117 31.23 -38.12 0.20
CA CYS A 117 31.57 -37.24 1.32
C CYS A 117 31.56 -35.76 0.94
N VAL A 118 31.25 -34.93 1.95
CA VAL A 118 31.66 -33.53 2.04
C VAL A 118 32.88 -33.48 2.97
N CYS A 119 34.02 -33.06 2.45
CA CYS A 119 35.28 -32.91 3.17
C CYS A 119 35.42 -31.46 3.64
N GLY A 120 35.62 -31.27 4.94
CA GLY A 120 36.16 -30.05 5.52
C GLY A 120 37.65 -29.98 5.21
N PRO A 121 38.54 -29.70 6.15
CA PRO A 121 39.96 -30.07 6.01
C PRO A 121 40.12 -31.57 6.25
N TRP A 122 39.84 -32.42 5.25
CA TRP A 122 40.11 -33.86 5.41
C TRP A 122 41.62 -34.08 5.53
N CYS A 123 42.05 -34.50 6.72
CA CYS A 123 43.43 -34.76 7.09
C CYS A 123 43.45 -35.66 8.34
N ASP A 124 44.62 -36.20 8.66
CA ASP A 124 44.77 -37.13 9.78
C ASP A 124 44.64 -36.41 11.14
N ILE A 125 43.51 -36.65 11.82
CA ILE A 125 43.11 -36.01 13.08
C ILE A 125 43.13 -37.05 14.20
N TYR A 126 43.93 -36.78 15.21
CA TYR A 126 44.10 -37.61 16.39
C TYR A 126 43.30 -37.07 17.58
N ILE A 127 42.03 -37.43 17.65
CA ILE A 127 41.10 -37.04 18.73
C ILE A 127 41.63 -37.34 20.15
N PRO A 128 42.34 -38.45 20.42
CA PRO A 128 42.90 -38.69 21.75
C PRO A 128 43.89 -37.63 22.24
N ALA A 129 44.50 -36.82 21.35
CA ALA A 129 45.34 -35.69 21.76
C ALA A 129 44.55 -34.40 22.07
N GLY A 130 43.24 -34.37 21.79
CA GLY A 130 42.34 -33.32 22.22
C GLY A 130 41.46 -32.72 21.12
N GLY A 131 40.53 -31.87 21.56
CA GLY A 131 39.46 -31.31 20.75
C GLY A 131 38.16 -32.12 20.86
N THR A 132 37.12 -31.68 20.18
CA THR A 132 35.80 -32.34 20.19
C THR A 132 35.21 -32.38 18.79
N ILE A 133 34.38 -33.38 18.52
CA ILE A 133 33.55 -33.46 17.31
C ILE A 133 32.09 -33.44 17.74
N THR A 134 31.34 -32.47 17.24
CA THR A 134 29.93 -32.29 17.58
C THR A 134 29.08 -32.07 16.35
N TYR A 135 27.77 -32.22 16.50
CA TYR A 135 26.80 -31.93 15.46
C TYR A 135 25.52 -31.33 16.04
N SER A 136 24.73 -30.68 15.18
CA SER A 136 23.43 -30.12 15.55
C SER A 136 22.57 -29.90 14.30
N SER A 137 21.25 -29.87 14.47
CA SER A 137 20.33 -29.35 13.45
C SER A 137 19.58 -28.14 14.00
N ILE A 138 19.48 -27.06 13.22
CA ILE A 138 18.81 -25.81 13.61
C ILE A 138 17.84 -25.32 12.53
N GLY A 139 17.03 -24.32 12.88
CA GLY A 139 16.07 -23.70 11.98
C GLY A 139 14.72 -24.44 11.93
N THR A 140 13.85 -23.96 11.05
CA THR A 140 12.49 -24.50 10.86
C THR A 140 12.30 -24.90 9.40
N ALA A 141 11.60 -26.00 9.14
CA ALA A 141 11.33 -26.43 7.76
C ALA A 141 10.63 -25.33 6.96
N PRO A 142 10.96 -25.12 5.67
CA PRO A 142 11.92 -25.86 4.84
C PRO A 142 13.34 -25.25 4.82
N TYR A 143 13.74 -24.52 5.87
CA TYR A 143 15.02 -23.78 5.96
C TYR A 143 15.92 -24.26 7.10
N ARG A 144 15.93 -25.57 7.36
CA ARG A 144 16.82 -26.16 8.38
C ARG A 144 18.26 -26.26 7.89
N LYS A 145 19.18 -26.33 8.84
CA LYS A 145 20.61 -26.58 8.61
C LYS A 145 21.05 -27.75 9.49
N PHE A 146 21.92 -28.59 8.96
CA PHE A 146 22.68 -29.58 9.74
C PHE A 146 24.14 -29.13 9.79
N MET A 147 24.74 -29.15 10.97
CA MET A 147 26.14 -28.76 11.17
C MET A 147 26.93 -29.89 11.80
N ALA A 148 28.17 -30.07 11.34
CA ALA A 148 29.19 -30.90 11.99
C ALA A 148 30.42 -30.02 12.28
N THR A 149 30.87 -29.99 13.53
CA THR A 149 31.96 -29.13 13.99
C THR A 149 33.09 -29.97 14.56
N TRP A 150 34.31 -29.79 14.05
CA TRP A 150 35.55 -30.25 14.64
C TRP A 150 36.17 -29.05 15.35
N CYS A 151 36.25 -29.13 16.68
CA CYS A 151 36.63 -28.03 17.53
C CYS A 151 38.01 -28.30 18.15
N ARG A 152 39.03 -27.53 17.73
CA ARG A 152 40.42 -27.65 18.20
C ARG A 152 40.95 -29.09 18.18
N THR A 153 40.57 -29.86 17.17
CA THR A 153 40.97 -31.27 17.04
C THR A 153 42.43 -31.36 16.64
N ARG A 154 43.22 -32.14 17.38
CA ARG A 154 44.66 -32.28 17.17
C ARG A 154 44.99 -33.17 15.98
N MET A 155 46.14 -32.95 15.37
CA MET A 155 46.59 -33.74 14.21
C MET A 155 47.49 -34.90 14.66
N TYR A 156 47.39 -36.06 14.00
CA TYR A 156 48.26 -37.20 14.27
C TYR A 156 49.73 -36.83 14.03
N SER A 157 50.63 -37.29 14.91
CA SER A 157 52.07 -36.94 14.92
C SER A 157 52.44 -35.44 15.11
N CYS A 158 51.47 -34.51 15.08
CA CYS A 158 51.66 -33.08 15.32
C CYS A 158 50.65 -32.56 16.35
N THR A 159 50.69 -33.08 17.57
CA THR A 159 49.65 -32.83 18.59
C THR A 159 49.59 -31.39 19.11
N SER A 160 50.60 -30.56 18.81
CA SER A 160 50.56 -29.10 19.03
C SER A 160 49.79 -28.33 17.95
N GLN A 161 49.60 -28.93 16.78
CA GLN A 161 48.84 -28.40 15.65
C GLN A 161 47.36 -28.80 15.78
N TRP A 162 46.45 -28.02 15.19
CA TRP A 162 45.02 -28.30 15.26
C TRP A 162 44.25 -27.75 14.07
N THR A 163 43.05 -28.30 13.88
CA THR A 163 42.03 -27.72 13.02
C THR A 163 40.77 -27.40 13.80
N THR A 164 40.14 -26.30 13.44
CA THR A 164 38.78 -25.95 13.82
C THR A 164 37.97 -25.66 12.56
N THR A 165 36.96 -26.48 12.30
CA THR A 165 36.12 -26.35 11.11
C THR A 165 34.67 -26.75 11.39
N GLN A 166 33.75 -26.16 10.64
CA GLN A 166 32.34 -26.51 10.64
C GLN A 166 31.87 -26.74 9.20
N ILE A 167 31.21 -27.89 8.99
CA ILE A 167 30.51 -28.20 7.74
C ILE A 167 29.02 -27.94 7.97
N ILE A 168 28.38 -27.19 7.08
CA ILE A 168 26.96 -26.82 7.14
C ILE A 168 26.25 -27.33 5.89
N LEU A 169 25.19 -28.12 6.06
CA LEU A 169 24.31 -28.59 5.00
C LEU A 169 22.96 -27.90 5.08
N TYR A 170 22.47 -27.38 3.96
CA TYR A 170 21.25 -26.57 3.91
C TYR A 170 20.07 -27.34 3.31
N GLU A 171 18.94 -27.34 4.03
CA GLU A 171 17.66 -27.85 3.51
C GLU A 171 17.22 -27.06 2.27
N THR A 172 16.48 -27.73 1.38
CA THR A 172 15.90 -27.19 0.12
C THR A 172 16.93 -26.84 -0.96
N THR A 173 17.93 -26.04 -0.62
CA THR A 173 18.95 -25.58 -1.57
C THR A 173 20.03 -26.62 -1.84
N ASN A 174 20.17 -27.59 -0.93
CA ASN A 174 21.21 -28.63 -0.97
C ASN A 174 22.64 -28.07 -1.02
N LEU A 175 22.84 -26.82 -0.59
CA LEU A 175 24.16 -26.23 -0.46
C LEU A 175 24.95 -26.96 0.64
N ALA A 176 26.25 -27.09 0.42
CA ALA A 176 27.20 -27.43 1.48
C ALA A 176 28.17 -26.26 1.67
N GLU A 177 28.48 -25.93 2.90
CA GLU A 177 29.51 -24.95 3.24
C GLU A 177 30.53 -25.57 4.18
N VAL A 178 31.78 -25.15 4.02
CA VAL A 178 32.89 -25.48 4.91
C VAL A 178 33.46 -24.18 5.43
N HIS A 179 33.33 -23.95 6.73
CA HIS A 179 33.89 -22.82 7.45
C HIS A 179 35.11 -23.30 8.23
N ILE A 180 36.29 -22.74 7.97
CA ILE A 180 37.57 -23.10 8.57
C ILE A 180 38.03 -21.91 9.40
N ALA A 181 37.78 -21.98 10.71
CA ALA A 181 38.24 -20.98 11.66
C ALA A 181 39.77 -21.00 11.73
N HIS A 182 40.34 -22.20 11.80
CA HIS A 182 41.77 -22.41 11.91
C HIS A 182 42.20 -23.75 11.33
N LYS A 183 43.33 -23.75 10.62
CA LYS A 183 44.04 -24.98 10.25
C LYS A 183 45.52 -24.70 10.09
N THR A 184 46.35 -25.45 10.79
CA THR A 184 47.81 -25.47 10.59
C THR A 184 48.27 -26.63 9.71
N ILE A 185 49.55 -26.58 9.32
CA ILE A 185 50.23 -27.62 8.54
C ILE A 185 50.98 -28.54 9.52
N CYS A 186 50.73 -29.85 9.42
CA CYS A 186 51.55 -30.87 10.06
C CYS A 186 52.59 -31.39 9.05
N SER A 187 53.75 -30.74 8.96
CA SER A 187 54.73 -31.05 7.91
C SER A 187 55.47 -32.38 8.11
N SER A 188 55.48 -32.92 9.33
CA SER A 188 56.15 -34.19 9.66
C SER A 188 55.31 -35.44 9.39
N TRP A 189 54.06 -35.28 8.94
CA TRP A 189 53.14 -36.41 8.72
C TRP A 189 52.30 -36.23 7.47
N ASN A 190 52.09 -37.31 6.71
CA ASN A 190 51.24 -37.36 5.51
C ASN A 190 51.49 -36.19 4.52
N GLY A 191 52.75 -35.73 4.42
CA GLY A 191 53.17 -34.57 3.62
C GLY A 191 52.54 -33.22 4.02
N GLY A 192 51.79 -33.15 5.12
CA GLY A 192 51.02 -31.97 5.52
C GLY A 192 49.79 -31.68 4.66
N TYR A 193 49.34 -32.66 3.86
CA TYR A 193 48.22 -32.50 2.94
C TYR A 193 46.88 -32.44 3.67
N ALA A 194 45.93 -31.76 3.04
CA ALA A 194 44.52 -31.77 3.43
C ALA A 194 43.64 -31.44 2.22
N ILE A 195 42.42 -31.97 2.18
CA ILE A 195 41.49 -31.78 1.07
C ILE A 195 40.18 -31.17 1.56
N VAL A 196 39.71 -30.11 0.91
CA VAL A 196 38.35 -29.53 1.07
C VAL A 196 37.58 -29.72 -0.23
N GLY A 197 36.40 -30.35 -0.17
CA GLY A 197 35.66 -30.67 -1.39
C GLY A 197 34.46 -31.57 -1.20
N VAL A 198 33.80 -31.88 -2.30
CA VAL A 198 32.68 -32.82 -2.36
C VAL A 198 32.95 -33.91 -3.41
N GLN A 199 32.57 -35.15 -3.12
CA GLN A 199 32.74 -36.28 -4.05
C GLN A 199 31.54 -37.23 -4.00
N ASN A 200 31.10 -37.70 -5.17
CA ASN A 200 29.97 -38.64 -5.30
C ASN A 200 30.30 -40.05 -4.79
N ALA A 201 29.29 -40.92 -4.70
CA ALA A 201 29.45 -42.28 -4.19
C ALA A 201 30.36 -43.17 -5.05
N ALA A 202 30.36 -42.98 -6.38
CA ALA A 202 31.18 -43.76 -7.30
C ALA A 202 32.65 -43.30 -7.36
N GLY A 203 32.96 -42.10 -6.87
CA GLY A 203 34.24 -41.42 -7.07
C GLY A 203 34.47 -40.92 -8.50
N SER A 204 33.43 -40.86 -9.34
CA SER A 204 33.52 -40.43 -10.74
C SER A 204 33.31 -38.94 -10.95
N ALA A 205 32.79 -38.23 -9.94
CA ALA A 205 32.62 -36.78 -9.95
C ALA A 205 32.98 -36.19 -8.59
N ALA A 206 33.81 -35.16 -8.61
CA ALA A 206 34.25 -34.44 -7.42
C ALA A 206 34.51 -32.97 -7.75
N THR A 207 34.38 -32.12 -6.73
CA THR A 207 34.71 -30.70 -6.80
C THR A 207 35.50 -30.35 -5.54
N ALA A 208 36.80 -30.09 -5.69
CA ALA A 208 37.62 -29.55 -4.62
C ALA A 208 37.57 -28.01 -4.61
N ALA A 209 37.73 -27.40 -3.43
CA ALA A 209 37.95 -25.97 -3.36
C ALA A 209 39.32 -25.61 -4.02
N PRO A 210 39.42 -24.48 -4.74
CA PRO A 210 40.66 -24.04 -5.37
C PRO A 210 41.86 -24.07 -4.41
N SER A 211 42.93 -24.76 -4.82
CA SER A 211 44.17 -24.94 -4.03
C SER A 211 43.96 -25.63 -2.66
N ARG A 212 42.88 -26.39 -2.50
CA ARG A 212 42.57 -27.21 -1.33
C ARG A 212 42.43 -28.69 -1.71
N ASP A 213 43.23 -29.14 -2.67
CA ASP A 213 43.32 -30.54 -3.09
C ASP A 213 44.78 -31.01 -3.06
N TYR A 214 45.00 -32.32 -3.03
CA TYR A 214 46.33 -32.91 -3.15
C TYR A 214 46.98 -32.52 -4.50
N PRO A 215 48.31 -32.29 -4.58
CA PRO A 215 49.31 -32.35 -3.51
C PRO A 215 49.57 -30.99 -2.84
N THR A 216 48.61 -30.07 -2.83
CA THR A 216 48.84 -28.75 -2.23
C THR A 216 48.82 -28.82 -0.70
N THR A 217 49.82 -28.21 -0.06
CA THR A 217 49.83 -27.96 1.39
C THR A 217 49.34 -26.55 1.68
N TRP A 218 48.56 -26.39 2.75
CA TRP A 218 47.94 -25.10 3.06
C TRP A 218 47.57 -24.98 4.54
N SER A 219 47.53 -23.74 5.00
CA SER A 219 46.95 -23.30 6.26
C SER A 219 45.81 -22.33 5.98
N ALA A 220 44.92 -22.14 6.95
CA ALA A 220 43.75 -21.27 6.80
C ALA A 220 43.38 -20.64 8.14
N THR A 221 42.92 -19.39 8.08
CA THR A 221 42.30 -18.66 9.18
C THR A 221 41.09 -17.93 8.63
N ASN A 222 39.93 -18.10 9.25
CA ASN A 222 38.66 -17.48 8.86
C ASN A 222 38.38 -17.61 7.36
N GLU A 223 38.50 -18.82 6.83
CA GLU A 223 38.31 -19.15 5.42
C GLU A 223 37.03 -19.96 5.24
N ALA A 224 36.23 -19.68 4.20
CA ALA A 224 35.03 -20.44 3.92
C ALA A 224 34.80 -20.70 2.43
N TRP A 225 34.22 -21.88 2.15
CA TRP A 225 33.88 -22.35 0.82
C TRP A 225 32.44 -22.83 0.76
N ARG A 226 31.74 -22.47 -0.32
CA ARG A 226 30.41 -22.98 -0.64
C ARG A 226 30.49 -23.90 -1.86
N PHE A 227 29.90 -25.08 -1.72
CA PHE A 227 29.65 -26.03 -2.80
C PHE A 227 28.19 -25.92 -3.23
N THR A 228 27.98 -25.50 -4.47
CA THR A 228 26.65 -25.26 -5.03
C THR A 228 26.30 -26.35 -6.04
N PRO A 229 25.22 -27.12 -5.84
CA PRO A 229 24.78 -28.11 -6.82
C PRO A 229 24.28 -27.43 -8.09
N ASN A 230 24.48 -28.07 -9.23
CA ASN A 230 23.78 -27.69 -10.46
C ASN A 230 22.27 -28.02 -10.34
N SER A 231 21.48 -27.60 -11.33
CA SER A 231 20.02 -27.80 -11.32
C SER A 231 19.58 -29.28 -11.20
N SER A 232 20.41 -30.22 -11.68
CA SER A 232 20.18 -31.66 -11.54
C SER A 232 20.79 -32.27 -10.27
N SER A 233 21.49 -31.47 -9.46
CA SER A 233 22.25 -31.88 -8.28
C SER A 233 23.27 -33.00 -8.52
N THR A 234 23.74 -33.19 -9.75
CA THR A 234 24.70 -34.25 -10.15
C THR A 234 26.14 -33.75 -10.27
N ALA A 235 26.36 -32.44 -10.17
CA ALA A 235 27.68 -31.82 -10.14
C ALA A 235 27.64 -30.57 -9.25
N TYR A 236 28.81 -30.12 -8.80
CA TYR A 236 28.95 -29.00 -7.87
C TYR A 236 29.96 -27.99 -8.40
N THR A 237 29.76 -26.71 -8.08
CA THR A 237 30.78 -25.66 -8.20
C THR A 237 31.26 -25.24 -6.82
N ALA A 238 32.53 -24.84 -6.70
CA ALA A 238 33.09 -24.29 -5.47
C ALA A 238 33.26 -22.76 -5.59
N SER A 239 32.94 -22.02 -4.53
CA SER A 239 33.14 -20.57 -4.48
C SER A 239 33.56 -20.14 -3.08
N SER A 240 34.51 -19.21 -2.98
CA SER A 240 34.87 -18.61 -1.70
C SER A 240 33.71 -17.74 -1.22
N ILE A 241 33.40 -17.82 0.08
CA ILE A 241 32.36 -17.03 0.74
C ILE A 241 32.94 -16.37 1.99
N SER A 242 32.25 -15.35 2.50
CA SER A 242 32.60 -14.78 3.80
C SER A 242 32.48 -15.84 4.89
N PHE A 243 33.50 -15.89 5.74
CA PHE A 243 33.51 -16.77 6.91
C PHE A 243 32.42 -16.34 7.90
N ALA A 244 31.47 -17.25 8.16
CA ALA A 244 30.28 -17.01 8.96
C ALA A 244 29.74 -18.34 9.55
N PRO A 245 30.51 -19.02 10.40
CA PRO A 245 30.08 -20.27 11.02
C PRO A 245 28.82 -20.06 11.86
N VAL A 246 28.07 -21.12 12.14
CA VAL A 246 27.01 -21.12 13.15
C VAL A 246 27.65 -21.09 14.54
N PRO A 247 27.37 -20.05 15.37
CA PRO A 247 27.87 -19.96 16.73
C PRO A 247 27.02 -20.79 17.70
N TYR A 248 27.44 -20.91 18.95
CA TYR A 248 26.61 -21.58 19.97
C TYR A 248 25.36 -20.76 20.30
N ALA A 249 24.22 -21.43 20.45
CA ALA A 249 22.96 -20.80 20.89
C ALA A 249 23.09 -20.18 22.29
N SER A 250 23.99 -20.71 23.13
CA SER A 250 24.29 -20.19 24.47
C SER A 250 25.28 -19.02 24.48
N SER A 251 25.79 -18.60 23.32
CA SER A 251 26.79 -17.55 23.26
C SER A 251 26.24 -16.20 23.67
N THR A 252 26.97 -15.51 24.55
CA THR A 252 26.72 -14.11 24.83
C THR A 252 26.96 -13.29 23.57
N ILE A 253 25.94 -12.51 23.19
CA ILE A 253 26.07 -11.51 22.12
C ILE A 253 26.86 -10.33 22.69
N ASN A 254 27.96 -9.96 22.04
CA ASN A 254 28.79 -8.83 22.42
C ASN A 254 28.79 -7.76 21.32
N TRP A 255 28.79 -6.50 21.73
CA TRP A 255 28.72 -5.36 20.84
C TRP A 255 29.98 -4.52 20.95
N TYR A 256 30.44 -4.02 19.81
CA TYR A 256 31.61 -3.18 19.70
C TYR A 256 31.35 -2.06 18.71
N ASP A 257 32.01 -0.93 18.91
CA ASP A 257 32.23 0.03 17.83
C ASP A 257 33.21 -0.60 16.83
N SER A 258 32.84 -0.68 15.54
CA SER A 258 33.63 -1.44 14.57
C SER A 258 34.95 -0.76 14.21
N ALA A 259 35.03 0.56 14.32
CA ALA A 259 36.19 1.35 13.91
C ALA A 259 37.26 1.40 15.01
N SER A 260 36.85 1.69 16.24
CA SER A 260 37.74 1.77 17.40
C SER A 260 37.98 0.42 18.08
N GLY A 261 37.09 -0.56 17.87
CA GLY A 261 37.12 -1.83 18.59
C GLY A 261 36.65 -1.72 20.05
N ALA A 262 36.14 -0.56 20.48
CA ALA A 262 35.65 -0.35 21.84
C ALA A 262 34.47 -1.27 22.14
N TYR A 263 34.50 -1.96 23.28
CA TYR A 263 33.38 -2.76 23.77
C TYR A 263 32.26 -1.86 24.29
N LEU A 264 31.04 -2.10 23.84
CA LEU A 264 29.86 -1.29 24.13
C LEU A 264 28.90 -1.97 25.11
N GLY A 265 28.90 -3.31 25.15
CA GLY A 265 28.01 -4.06 26.02
C GLY A 265 27.73 -5.48 25.52
N ALA A 266 26.96 -6.21 26.30
CA ALA A 266 26.53 -7.57 26.01
C ALA A 266 25.01 -7.71 26.14
N GLY A 267 24.47 -8.73 25.48
CA GLY A 267 23.05 -9.06 25.48
C GLY A 267 22.39 -8.80 24.13
N THR A 268 21.09 -9.08 24.05
CA THR A 268 20.30 -8.95 22.82
C THR A 268 19.99 -7.51 22.46
N THR A 269 20.25 -6.54 23.35
CA THR A 269 19.93 -5.14 23.13
C THR A 269 21.03 -4.24 23.66
N ILE A 270 21.36 -3.19 22.90
CA ILE A 270 22.17 -2.06 23.37
C ILE A 270 21.52 -0.74 22.99
N ASN A 271 21.76 0.30 23.79
CA ASN A 271 21.41 1.68 23.44
C ASN A 271 22.68 2.41 22.98
N VAL A 272 22.60 3.09 21.83
CA VAL A 272 23.73 3.82 21.25
C VAL A 272 23.31 5.19 20.78
N CYS A 273 24.18 6.18 20.96
CA CYS A 273 23.91 7.59 20.62
C CYS A 273 25.00 8.16 19.69
N PRO A 274 25.12 7.67 18.43
CA PRO A 274 26.14 8.18 17.52
C PRO A 274 25.88 9.64 17.15
N THR A 275 26.94 10.43 16.98
CA THR A 275 26.87 11.83 16.47
C THR A 275 27.35 11.96 15.02
N VAL A 276 27.96 10.91 14.48
CA VAL A 276 28.35 10.72 13.08
C VAL A 276 27.92 9.33 12.64
N PRO A 277 27.84 9.00 11.34
CA PRO A 277 27.55 7.63 10.91
C PRO A 277 28.52 6.64 11.54
N THR A 278 28.00 5.67 12.30
CA THR A 278 28.80 4.71 13.07
C THR A 278 28.37 3.29 12.71
N THR A 279 29.35 2.42 12.48
CA THR A 279 29.11 0.99 12.27
C THR A 279 29.40 0.24 13.56
N TYR A 280 28.44 -0.57 13.99
CA TYR A 280 28.55 -1.44 15.15
C TYR A 280 28.84 -2.86 14.70
N LYS A 281 29.78 -3.51 15.39
CA LYS A 281 30.13 -4.92 15.21
C LYS A 281 29.48 -5.73 16.31
N VAL A 282 28.75 -6.76 15.92
CA VAL A 282 28.10 -7.71 16.83
C VAL A 282 28.77 -9.06 16.69
N THR A 283 29.12 -9.69 17.81
CA THR A 283 29.79 -10.98 17.80
C THR A 283 29.07 -12.00 18.68
N ALA A 284 29.12 -13.26 18.27
CA ALA A 284 28.69 -14.40 19.07
C ALA A 284 29.73 -15.51 18.91
N ALA A 285 30.19 -16.08 20.02
CA ALA A 285 31.24 -17.08 20.01
C ALA A 285 30.77 -18.42 19.40
N GLY A 286 31.64 -19.07 18.63
CA GLY A 286 31.56 -20.48 18.28
C GLY A 286 32.74 -21.23 18.89
N CYS A 287 33.11 -22.36 18.30
CA CYS A 287 34.38 -22.99 18.65
C CYS A 287 35.55 -22.20 18.04
N ASP A 288 36.49 -21.75 18.89
CA ASP A 288 37.76 -21.11 18.50
C ASP A 288 37.60 -19.88 17.59
N ASP A 289 36.39 -19.34 17.51
CA ASP A 289 36.03 -18.25 16.62
C ASP A 289 34.76 -17.54 17.07
N SER A 290 34.37 -16.49 16.35
CA SER A 290 33.15 -15.75 16.54
C SER A 290 32.48 -15.47 15.20
N THR A 291 31.18 -15.70 15.13
CA THR A 291 30.36 -15.16 14.04
C THR A 291 30.23 -13.67 14.25
N VAL A 292 30.38 -12.90 13.18
CA VAL A 292 30.34 -11.43 13.21
C VAL A 292 29.26 -10.91 12.27
N SER A 293 28.55 -9.88 12.71
CA SER A 293 27.66 -9.07 11.87
C SER A 293 27.94 -7.59 12.10
N TYR A 294 27.60 -6.76 11.12
CA TYR A 294 27.80 -5.32 11.16
C TYR A 294 26.48 -4.60 10.94
N PHE A 295 26.25 -3.52 11.67
CA PHE A 295 25.07 -2.69 11.54
C PHE A 295 25.45 -1.21 11.55
N ASN A 296 25.11 -0.48 10.48
CA ASN A 296 25.40 0.94 10.38
C ASN A 296 24.22 1.77 10.90
N VAL A 297 24.50 2.71 11.80
CA VAL A 297 23.55 3.71 12.28
C VAL A 297 23.98 5.06 11.76
N ILE A 298 23.07 5.68 11.00
CA ILE A 298 23.16 7.09 10.64
C ILE A 298 22.49 7.88 11.76
N PRO A 299 23.19 8.83 12.40
CA PRO A 299 22.63 9.63 13.49
C PRO A 299 21.47 10.48 12.97
N PHE A 300 20.46 10.65 13.82
CA PHE A 300 19.38 11.60 13.57
C PHE A 300 19.89 13.02 13.84
N THR A 301 19.78 13.90 12.85
CA THR A 301 20.23 15.31 12.95
C THR A 301 19.09 16.31 13.14
N GLY A 302 17.84 15.85 13.06
CA GLY A 302 16.66 16.71 13.24
C GLY A 302 16.28 16.88 14.71
N SER A 303 15.33 17.77 14.96
CA SER A 303 14.58 17.78 16.21
C SER A 303 13.35 16.87 16.07
N PRO A 304 12.85 16.20 17.13
CA PRO A 304 11.59 15.48 17.05
C PRO A 304 10.46 16.39 16.56
N VAL A 305 9.87 16.05 15.42
CA VAL A 305 8.77 16.82 14.84
C VAL A 305 7.49 16.56 15.63
N HIS A 306 6.72 17.62 15.86
CA HIS A 306 5.48 17.59 16.64
C HIS A 306 4.44 18.50 16.02
N ILE A 307 3.16 18.25 16.32
CA ILE A 307 2.05 19.15 15.98
C ILE A 307 1.43 19.54 17.32
N THR A 308 1.54 20.81 17.70
CA THR A 308 1.03 21.31 18.99
C THR A 308 -0.45 21.66 18.94
N SER A 309 -0.91 22.17 17.80
CA SER A 309 -2.32 22.54 17.59
C SER A 309 -2.69 22.56 16.12
N ILE A 310 -4.00 22.62 15.86
CA ILE A 310 -4.57 22.75 14.53
C ILE A 310 -5.54 23.92 14.52
N GLU A 311 -5.47 24.73 13.47
CA GLU A 311 -6.47 25.74 13.14
C GLU A 311 -7.15 25.37 11.82
N SER A 312 -8.39 25.80 11.63
CA SER A 312 -9.15 25.51 10.41
C SER A 312 -10.06 26.65 10.00
N VAL A 313 -10.21 26.82 8.70
CA VAL A 313 -11.15 27.77 8.09
C VAL A 313 -12.09 27.00 7.16
N ASN A 314 -13.39 27.14 7.39
CA ASN A 314 -14.43 26.55 6.55
C ASN A 314 -14.41 27.16 5.13
N PRO A 315 -14.93 26.44 4.11
CA PRO A 315 -15.14 27.02 2.78
C PRO A 315 -15.91 28.34 2.83
N SER A 316 -15.55 29.28 1.95
CA SER A 316 -16.12 30.64 1.98
C SER A 316 -17.56 30.70 1.47
N VAL A 317 -17.91 29.77 0.58
CA VAL A 317 -19.22 29.66 -0.08
C VAL A 317 -19.59 28.18 -0.16
N CYS A 318 -20.88 27.87 -0.06
CA CYS A 318 -21.35 26.49 -0.12
C CYS A 318 -20.88 25.82 -1.42
N GLY A 319 -20.20 24.67 -1.30
CA GLY A 319 -19.77 23.87 -2.43
C GLY A 319 -18.42 24.28 -3.05
N ASN A 320 -17.78 25.32 -2.51
CA ASN A 320 -16.38 25.62 -2.83
C ASN A 320 -15.43 24.70 -2.03
N CYS A 321 -14.22 24.54 -2.57
CA CYS A 321 -13.12 23.85 -1.91
C CYS A 321 -11.98 24.84 -1.67
N ASP A 322 -12.25 25.89 -0.88
CA ASP A 322 -11.30 26.95 -0.53
C ASP A 322 -11.08 27.04 0.99
N GLY A 323 -11.52 26.04 1.75
CA GLY A 323 -11.20 25.89 3.15
C GLY A 323 -9.72 25.59 3.36
N THR A 324 -9.26 25.81 4.60
CA THR A 324 -7.87 25.57 5.00
C THR A 324 -7.77 24.85 6.33
N ILE A 325 -6.70 24.08 6.50
CA ILE A 325 -6.30 23.49 7.78
C ILE A 325 -4.83 23.81 7.99
N ARG A 326 -4.50 24.41 9.12
CA ARG A 326 -3.15 24.85 9.46
C ARG A 326 -2.63 24.04 10.64
N LEU A 327 -1.56 23.28 10.42
CA LEU A 327 -0.84 22.52 11.42
C LEU A 327 0.22 23.42 12.05
N ILE A 328 0.27 23.48 13.38
CA ILE A 328 1.12 24.41 14.13
C ILE A 328 2.10 23.63 15.01
N GLY A 329 3.31 24.15 15.18
CA GLY A 329 4.36 23.55 16.00
C GLY A 329 5.33 22.63 15.25
N VAL A 330 5.22 22.61 13.92
CA VAL A 330 6.11 21.82 13.05
C VAL A 330 7.47 22.51 12.95
N ASN A 331 8.57 21.73 12.86
CA ASN A 331 9.92 22.27 12.87
C ASN A 331 10.15 23.27 11.71
N PRO A 332 10.48 24.55 11.97
CA PRO A 332 10.57 25.58 10.94
C PRO A 332 11.73 25.31 9.97
N ASN A 333 11.48 25.49 8.66
CA ASN A 333 12.42 25.28 7.56
C ASN A 333 12.93 23.84 7.35
N GLU A 334 12.33 22.84 8.00
CA GLU A 334 12.57 21.44 7.70
C GLU A 334 11.59 20.96 6.62
N ILE A 335 12.03 20.06 5.73
CA ILE A 335 11.15 19.43 4.74
C ILE A 335 10.42 18.28 5.44
N ASP A 336 9.10 18.38 5.47
CA ASP A 336 8.21 17.43 6.12
C ASP A 336 7.31 16.73 5.12
N SER A 337 6.99 15.47 5.41
CA SER A 337 5.93 14.73 4.74
C SER A 337 4.67 14.75 5.60
N VAL A 338 3.60 15.40 5.13
CA VAL A 338 2.29 15.46 5.79
C VAL A 338 1.42 14.30 5.32
N PHE A 339 0.83 13.61 6.28
CA PHE A 339 -0.13 12.52 6.06
C PHE A 339 -1.44 12.88 6.74
N TYR A 340 -2.55 12.56 6.10
CA TYR A 340 -3.89 12.76 6.65
C TYR A 340 -4.90 11.89 5.90
N SER A 341 -6.12 11.84 6.41
CA SER A 341 -7.26 11.14 5.83
C SER A 341 -8.44 12.08 5.64
N ILE A 342 -9.26 11.80 4.63
CA ILE A 342 -10.55 12.46 4.39
C ILE A 342 -11.63 11.40 4.55
N ASN A 343 -12.53 11.59 5.50
CA ASN A 343 -13.61 10.66 5.85
C ASN A 343 -13.10 9.22 6.05
N GLY A 344 -11.95 9.06 6.72
CA GLY A 344 -11.29 7.78 6.98
C GLY A 344 -10.47 7.21 5.82
N VAL A 345 -10.41 7.88 4.66
CA VAL A 345 -9.62 7.46 3.50
C VAL A 345 -8.30 8.22 3.46
N ALA A 346 -7.18 7.49 3.54
CA ALA A 346 -5.84 8.07 3.46
C ALA A 346 -5.60 8.83 2.15
N GLN A 347 -5.01 10.02 2.24
CA GLN A 347 -4.71 10.88 1.09
C GLN A 347 -3.27 10.73 0.62
N PRO A 348 -2.96 11.17 -0.62
CA PRO A 348 -1.58 11.27 -1.09
C PRO A 348 -0.72 12.12 -0.15
N VAL A 349 0.52 11.70 0.03
CA VAL A 349 1.50 12.39 0.88
C VAL A 349 1.80 13.77 0.29
N ILE A 350 1.75 14.80 1.12
CA ILE A 350 2.18 16.15 0.76
C ILE A 350 3.59 16.32 1.30
N VAL A 351 4.52 16.81 0.48
CA VAL A 351 5.86 17.20 0.91
C VAL A 351 5.93 18.71 0.89
N ASP A 352 6.14 19.32 2.06
CA ASP A 352 6.17 20.77 2.23
C ASP A 352 7.20 21.14 3.30
N SER A 353 7.64 22.39 3.31
CA SER A 353 8.50 22.92 4.36
C SER A 353 7.71 23.82 5.29
N ALA A 354 7.78 23.59 6.60
CA ALA A 354 7.13 24.47 7.56
C ALA A 354 7.71 25.90 7.45
N GLY A 355 6.83 26.90 7.48
CA GLY A 355 7.23 28.30 7.48
C GLY A 355 8.09 28.66 8.69
N ALA A 356 8.74 29.83 8.65
CA ALA A 356 9.50 30.35 9.78
C ALA A 356 8.65 30.54 11.05
N ASP A 357 7.32 30.59 10.90
CA ASP A 357 6.33 30.63 11.98
C ASP A 357 5.95 29.24 12.54
N SER A 358 6.65 28.18 12.12
CA SER A 358 6.43 26.79 12.54
C SER A 358 5.05 26.24 12.13
N THR A 359 4.55 26.63 10.95
CA THR A 359 3.25 26.16 10.45
C THR A 359 3.30 25.59 9.03
N ILE A 360 2.41 24.63 8.77
CA ILE A 360 2.10 24.11 7.43
C ILE A 360 0.60 24.32 7.19
N THR A 361 0.23 24.94 6.07
CA THR A 361 -1.19 25.21 5.74
C THR A 361 -1.62 24.38 4.54
N LEU A 362 -2.54 23.46 4.79
CA LEU A 362 -3.29 22.76 3.75
C LEU A 362 -4.38 23.69 3.22
N THR A 363 -4.43 23.86 1.90
CA THR A 363 -5.39 24.74 1.22
C THR A 363 -6.20 23.96 0.20
N GLY A 364 -7.28 24.56 -0.31
CA GLY A 364 -8.10 23.93 -1.34
C GLY A 364 -9.04 22.85 -0.79
N LEU A 365 -9.41 22.94 0.49
CA LEU A 365 -10.15 21.91 1.19
C LEU A 365 -11.66 22.14 1.07
N CYS A 366 -12.41 21.09 0.75
CA CYS A 366 -13.87 21.12 0.72
C CYS A 366 -14.46 20.83 2.11
N ALA A 367 -15.78 20.97 2.28
CA ALA A 367 -16.45 20.47 3.47
C ALA A 367 -16.32 18.94 3.59
N ALA A 368 -15.66 18.47 4.63
CA ALA A 368 -15.44 17.05 4.95
C ALA A 368 -14.88 16.91 6.37
N THR A 369 -14.78 15.68 6.88
CA THR A 369 -13.99 15.40 8.08
C THR A 369 -12.58 14.99 7.69
N TYR A 370 -11.61 15.75 8.17
CA TYR A 370 -10.19 15.50 8.00
C TYR A 370 -9.62 14.97 9.30
N ASP A 371 -8.86 13.89 9.26
CA ASP A 371 -8.36 13.25 10.48
C ASP A 371 -7.02 12.58 10.23
N TYR A 372 -6.40 12.06 11.28
CA TYR A 372 -5.16 11.30 11.23
C TYR A 372 -3.98 12.11 10.67
N PHE A 373 -3.89 13.38 11.07
CA PHE A 373 -2.79 14.26 10.69
C PHE A 373 -1.52 13.86 11.44
N TYR A 374 -0.46 13.56 10.70
CA TYR A 374 0.88 13.51 11.28
C TYR A 374 1.91 13.92 10.22
N VAL A 375 3.04 14.44 10.67
CA VAL A 375 4.17 14.84 9.82
C VAL A 375 5.36 13.92 10.02
N LYS A 376 6.23 13.78 9.02
CA LYS A 376 7.48 13.01 9.12
C LYS A 376 8.70 13.79 8.66
N VAL A 377 9.74 13.80 9.50
CA VAL A 377 11.12 14.13 9.11
C VAL A 377 11.86 12.82 8.85
N GLY A 378 12.10 12.48 7.58
CA GLY A 378 12.63 11.16 7.21
C GLY A 378 11.71 10.03 7.64
N ASN A 379 12.17 9.16 8.55
CA ASN A 379 11.37 8.04 9.09
C ASN A 379 10.65 8.37 10.40
N CYS A 380 10.69 9.63 10.85
CA CYS A 380 10.26 10.03 12.19
C CYS A 380 8.91 10.72 12.21
N PRO A 381 7.81 10.03 12.59
CA PRO A 381 6.49 10.64 12.67
C PRO A 381 6.35 11.53 13.90
N SER A 382 5.55 12.59 13.77
CA SER A 382 4.93 13.27 14.91
C SER A 382 3.84 12.40 15.53
N ASP A 383 3.32 12.84 16.66
CA ASP A 383 2.01 12.41 17.14
C ASP A 383 0.93 12.65 16.08
N THR A 384 -0.14 11.86 16.17
CA THR A 384 -1.29 11.98 15.30
C THR A 384 -2.33 12.91 15.93
N VAL A 385 -2.84 13.87 15.16
CA VAL A 385 -3.85 14.85 15.60
C VAL A 385 -5.06 14.89 14.67
N GLY A 386 -6.15 15.49 15.14
CA GLY A 386 -7.47 15.46 14.49
C GLY A 386 -8.55 14.87 15.42
N PRO A 387 -9.80 14.75 14.97
CA PRO A 387 -10.31 15.19 13.66
C PRO A 387 -10.61 16.69 13.60
N VAL A 388 -10.68 17.22 12.38
CA VAL A 388 -11.18 18.55 12.03
C VAL A 388 -12.29 18.41 10.99
N THR A 389 -13.47 18.92 11.29
CA THR A 389 -14.59 18.92 10.35
C THR A 389 -14.76 20.30 9.74
N LEU A 390 -14.56 20.38 8.42
CA LEU A 390 -14.94 21.56 7.64
C LEU A 390 -16.39 21.43 7.20
N VAL A 391 -17.18 22.48 7.40
CA VAL A 391 -18.59 22.53 7.00
C VAL A 391 -18.82 23.63 5.97
N ASN A 392 -19.71 23.37 5.00
CA ASN A 392 -20.14 24.42 4.08
C ASN A 392 -20.91 25.50 4.85
N PRO A 393 -20.75 26.78 4.49
CA PRO A 393 -21.61 27.84 5.02
C PRO A 393 -23.04 27.63 4.53
N ALA A 394 -24.02 28.12 5.32
CA ALA A 394 -25.43 28.01 4.98
C ALA A 394 -25.75 28.70 3.64
N TRP A 395 -26.58 28.05 2.83
CA TRP A 395 -27.06 28.55 1.53
C TRP A 395 -28.54 28.20 1.35
N GLY A 396 -29.32 29.08 0.73
CA GLY A 396 -30.75 28.87 0.54
C GLY A 396 -31.40 29.86 -0.44
N ILE A 397 -32.67 29.60 -0.76
CA ILE A 397 -33.50 30.48 -1.56
C ILE A 397 -33.93 31.65 -0.67
N THR A 398 -33.61 32.87 -1.10
CA THR A 398 -33.89 34.07 -0.29
C THR A 398 -35.23 34.70 -0.62
N ASP A 399 -35.69 34.56 -1.87
CA ASP A 399 -36.95 35.14 -2.34
C ASP A 399 -37.44 34.43 -3.61
N THR A 400 -38.70 34.68 -3.98
CA THR A 400 -39.37 34.11 -5.15
C THR A 400 -40.43 35.06 -5.70
N SER A 401 -40.60 35.10 -7.02
CA SER A 401 -41.69 35.82 -7.68
C SER A 401 -42.34 34.95 -8.77
N SER A 402 -43.59 35.22 -9.12
CA SER A 402 -44.32 34.42 -10.12
C SER A 402 -45.18 35.28 -11.04
N THR A 403 -45.36 34.83 -12.28
CA THR A 403 -46.29 35.41 -13.25
C THR A 403 -47.32 34.39 -13.69
N ASN A 404 -48.58 34.82 -13.75
CA ASN A 404 -49.69 33.99 -14.24
C ASN A 404 -49.53 33.62 -15.72
N ALA A 405 -50.13 32.48 -16.09
CA ALA A 405 -50.19 32.04 -17.47
C ALA A 405 -51.36 32.71 -18.22
N SER A 406 -51.25 32.84 -19.53
CA SER A 406 -52.30 33.28 -20.45
C SER A 406 -53.39 32.21 -20.60
N CYS A 407 -54.57 32.60 -21.10
CA CYS A 407 -55.67 31.66 -21.34
C CYS A 407 -55.24 30.49 -22.23
N SER A 408 -55.43 29.27 -21.74
CA SER A 408 -55.14 28.02 -22.45
C SER A 408 -53.68 27.86 -22.90
N ALA A 409 -52.75 28.59 -22.28
CA ALA A 409 -51.31 28.47 -22.51
C ALA A 409 -50.58 28.01 -21.24
N CYS A 410 -49.37 27.48 -21.43
CA CYS A 410 -48.44 27.20 -20.35
C CYS A 410 -47.24 28.13 -20.50
N ASP A 411 -47.44 29.41 -20.24
CA ASP A 411 -46.45 30.49 -20.37
C ASP A 411 -46.23 31.24 -19.03
N GLY A 412 -46.77 30.72 -17.92
CA GLY A 412 -46.48 31.22 -16.58
C GLY A 412 -45.02 31.01 -16.20
N THR A 413 -44.56 31.76 -15.19
CA THR A 413 -43.17 31.67 -14.71
C THR A 413 -43.08 31.74 -13.19
N ILE A 414 -42.03 31.13 -12.63
CA ILE A 414 -41.58 31.33 -11.24
C ILE A 414 -40.09 31.67 -11.28
N THR A 415 -39.71 32.82 -10.75
CA THR A 415 -38.30 33.22 -10.59
C THR A 415 -37.85 33.01 -9.16
N ILE A 416 -36.73 32.33 -9.00
CA ILE A 416 -36.08 31.97 -7.73
C ILE A 416 -34.87 32.88 -7.54
N TYR A 417 -34.70 33.45 -6.35
CA TYR A 417 -33.60 34.37 -5.99
C TYR A 417 -32.74 33.79 -4.85
N GLY A 418 -31.52 34.32 -4.69
CA GLY A 418 -30.58 33.90 -3.63
C GLY A 418 -29.67 32.74 -4.02
N LEU A 419 -29.66 32.38 -5.31
CA LEU A 419 -28.79 31.32 -5.84
C LEU A 419 -27.38 31.86 -6.09
N LEU A 420 -26.38 30.98 -6.10
CA LEU A 420 -24.99 31.38 -6.33
C LEU A 420 -24.78 31.79 -7.80
N PRO A 421 -24.38 33.04 -8.10
CA PRO A 421 -24.25 33.53 -9.48
C PRO A 421 -23.32 32.69 -10.35
N GLY A 422 -23.74 32.39 -11.58
CA GLY A 422 -22.95 31.64 -12.56
C GLY A 422 -22.79 30.15 -12.24
N ARG A 423 -23.43 29.63 -11.18
CA ARG A 423 -23.36 28.21 -10.81
C ARG A 423 -24.56 27.43 -11.35
N SER A 424 -24.29 26.22 -11.82
CA SER A 424 -25.32 25.27 -12.23
C SER A 424 -26.05 24.72 -10.99
N THR A 425 -27.37 24.73 -11.03
CA THR A 425 -28.27 24.38 -9.93
C THR A 425 -29.40 23.52 -10.49
N ILE A 426 -29.76 22.48 -9.74
CA ILE A 426 -30.91 21.62 -10.00
C ILE A 426 -32.07 22.14 -9.14
N VAL A 427 -33.21 22.43 -9.77
CA VAL A 427 -34.43 22.85 -9.09
C VAL A 427 -35.42 21.68 -9.11
N ASN A 428 -35.74 21.17 -7.93
CA ASN A 428 -36.78 20.18 -7.72
C ASN A 428 -38.05 20.91 -7.30
N TYR A 429 -39.23 20.45 -7.75
CA TYR A 429 -40.51 21.03 -7.38
C TYR A 429 -41.65 20.06 -7.66
N ASP A 430 -42.79 20.29 -7.02
CA ASP A 430 -44.01 19.52 -7.20
C ASP A 430 -45.05 20.35 -7.97
N PHE A 431 -45.78 19.74 -8.90
CA PHE A 431 -46.93 20.34 -9.59
C PHE A 431 -48.20 19.59 -9.19
N ASN A 432 -49.15 20.31 -8.60
CA ASN A 432 -50.39 19.77 -8.05
C ASN A 432 -50.15 18.55 -7.13
N GLY A 433 -49.10 18.61 -6.31
CA GLY A 433 -48.71 17.55 -5.37
C GLY A 433 -47.94 16.38 -5.97
N ALA A 434 -47.60 16.42 -7.27
CA ALA A 434 -46.78 15.40 -7.92
C ALA A 434 -45.39 15.94 -8.28
N ALA A 435 -44.34 15.22 -7.88
CA ALA A 435 -42.95 15.56 -8.19
C ALA A 435 -42.70 15.64 -9.69
N GLN A 436 -42.06 16.73 -10.11
CA GLN A 436 -41.71 16.98 -11.50
C GLN A 436 -40.27 16.58 -11.80
N THR A 437 -39.98 16.37 -13.08
CA THR A 437 -38.61 16.19 -13.56
C THR A 437 -37.78 17.43 -13.17
N PRO A 438 -36.65 17.27 -12.47
CA PRO A 438 -35.86 18.40 -12.02
C PRO A 438 -35.34 19.27 -13.17
N VAL A 439 -35.31 20.58 -12.97
CA VAL A 439 -34.81 21.54 -13.94
C VAL A 439 -33.38 21.92 -13.59
N THR A 440 -32.43 21.60 -14.46
CA THR A 440 -31.03 22.03 -14.30
C THR A 440 -30.79 23.32 -15.08
N ALA A 441 -30.40 24.39 -14.39
CA ALA A 441 -30.09 25.67 -15.01
C ALA A 441 -28.92 26.37 -14.30
N THR A 442 -28.25 27.28 -15.02
CA THR A 442 -27.19 28.11 -14.44
C THR A 442 -27.81 29.41 -13.93
N ALA A 443 -27.59 29.72 -12.65
CA ALA A 443 -28.08 30.97 -12.09
C ALA A 443 -27.42 32.18 -12.77
N THR A 444 -28.21 33.22 -13.04
CA THR A 444 -27.70 34.44 -13.69
C THR A 444 -26.67 35.17 -12.81
N GLY A 445 -26.04 36.23 -13.35
CA GLY A 445 -25.14 37.09 -12.56
C GLY A 445 -25.81 37.74 -11.33
N ALA A 446 -27.14 37.80 -11.29
CA ALA A 446 -27.91 38.28 -10.15
C ALA A 446 -28.32 37.15 -9.17
N GLY A 447 -27.90 35.91 -9.40
CA GLY A 447 -28.23 34.79 -8.53
C GLY A 447 -29.68 34.30 -8.67
N THR A 448 -30.20 34.29 -9.90
CA THR A 448 -31.60 33.93 -10.18
C THR A 448 -31.74 32.79 -11.19
N ILE A 449 -32.80 32.00 -11.06
CA ILE A 449 -33.26 31.01 -12.06
C ILE A 449 -34.76 31.19 -12.26
N THR A 450 -35.21 31.24 -13.51
CA THR A 450 -36.63 31.34 -13.86
C THR A 450 -37.12 30.02 -14.43
N LEU A 451 -38.03 29.36 -13.72
CA LEU A 451 -38.85 28.28 -14.25
C LEU A 451 -39.87 28.90 -15.21
N SER A 452 -39.85 28.45 -16.47
CA SER A 452 -40.71 28.98 -17.53
C SER A 452 -41.63 27.90 -18.07
N ASN A 453 -42.61 28.32 -18.87
CA ASN A 453 -43.61 27.46 -19.50
C ASN A 453 -44.50 26.71 -18.49
N LEU A 454 -44.87 27.38 -17.41
CA LEU A 454 -45.66 26.80 -16.34
C LEU A 454 -47.16 26.89 -16.69
N CYS A 455 -47.85 25.76 -16.67
CA CYS A 455 -49.29 25.68 -16.85
C CYS A 455 -50.02 26.17 -15.58
N PRO A 456 -51.30 26.58 -15.67
CA PRO A 456 -52.08 26.85 -14.49
C PRO A 456 -52.13 25.67 -13.51
N GLY A 457 -51.90 25.95 -12.23
CA GLY A 457 -51.88 24.98 -11.15
C GLY A 457 -51.06 25.44 -9.94
N THR A 458 -50.83 24.52 -9.01
CA THR A 458 -50.08 24.78 -7.76
C THR A 458 -48.68 24.21 -7.88
N TYR A 459 -47.66 25.04 -7.63
CA TYR A 459 -46.25 24.67 -7.60
C TYR A 459 -45.73 24.79 -6.18
N ASP A 460 -45.26 23.70 -5.58
CA ASP A 460 -44.81 23.68 -4.18
C ASP A 460 -43.51 22.90 -4.03
N ASN A 461 -42.94 22.86 -2.82
CA ASN A 461 -41.74 22.11 -2.46
C ASN A 461 -40.56 22.42 -3.40
N ILE A 462 -40.41 23.71 -3.77
CA ILE A 462 -39.34 24.15 -4.67
C ILE A 462 -38.04 24.17 -3.87
N ILE A 463 -37.10 23.30 -4.24
CA ILE A 463 -35.79 23.14 -3.59
C ILE A 463 -34.70 23.26 -4.64
N ALA A 464 -33.74 24.16 -4.40
CA ALA A 464 -32.53 24.33 -5.19
C ALA A 464 -31.37 23.50 -4.62
N VAL A 465 -30.72 22.71 -5.46
CA VAL A 465 -29.55 21.90 -5.12
C VAL A 465 -28.39 22.32 -6.02
N LEU A 466 -27.31 22.79 -5.42
CA LEU A 466 -26.13 23.22 -6.18
C LEU A 466 -25.47 22.00 -6.84
N VAL A 467 -25.13 22.11 -8.12
CA VAL A 467 -24.27 21.13 -8.77
C VAL A 467 -22.83 21.43 -8.36
N SER A 468 -22.30 20.63 -7.44
CA SER A 468 -20.95 20.79 -6.90
C SER A 468 -20.16 19.47 -6.97
N PHE A 469 -18.86 19.55 -6.70
CA PHE A 469 -17.99 18.36 -6.60
C PHE A 469 -18.42 17.39 -5.49
N ILE A 470 -19.19 17.86 -4.51
CA ILE A 470 -19.79 17.03 -3.46
C ILE A 470 -21.31 16.99 -3.69
N PRO A 471 -21.86 15.87 -4.18
CA PRO A 471 -23.30 15.73 -4.42
C PRO A 471 -24.11 15.97 -3.14
N GLY A 472 -25.14 16.80 -3.22
CA GLY A 472 -26.07 17.04 -2.10
C GLY A 472 -25.52 17.88 -0.94
N ALA A 473 -24.30 18.43 -1.05
CA ALA A 473 -23.69 19.20 0.03
C ALA A 473 -24.29 20.60 0.26
N CYS A 474 -25.07 21.08 -0.71
CA CYS A 474 -25.68 22.40 -0.73
C CYS A 474 -27.12 22.23 -1.22
N VAL A 475 -28.06 22.31 -0.28
CA VAL A 475 -29.50 22.17 -0.51
C VAL A 475 -30.18 23.36 0.15
N SER A 476 -31.03 24.06 -0.59
CA SER A 476 -31.79 25.18 -0.05
C SER A 476 -32.92 24.73 0.88
N ASN A 477 -33.48 25.69 1.61
CA ASN A 477 -34.85 25.57 2.12
C ASN A 477 -35.86 25.32 0.97
N ALA A 478 -36.99 24.70 1.30
CA ALA A 478 -38.13 24.58 0.40
C ALA A 478 -38.97 25.86 0.40
N VAL A 479 -39.50 26.25 -0.76
CA VAL A 479 -40.41 27.40 -0.93
C VAL A 479 -41.64 27.01 -1.73
N GLY A 480 -42.74 27.75 -1.53
CA GLY A 480 -44.07 27.44 -2.07
C GLY A 480 -45.16 27.39 -0.99
N PRO A 481 -46.43 27.16 -1.37
CA PRO A 481 -46.92 26.97 -2.73
C PRO A 481 -47.09 28.30 -3.51
N PHE A 482 -46.90 28.23 -4.82
CA PHE A 482 -47.22 29.29 -5.78
C PHE A 482 -48.38 28.86 -6.68
N TYR A 483 -49.35 29.74 -6.86
CA TYR A 483 -50.53 29.50 -7.67
C TYR A 483 -50.40 30.23 -9.01
N ILE A 484 -50.17 29.47 -10.07
CA ILE A 484 -50.26 29.99 -11.43
C ILE A 484 -51.71 29.86 -11.85
N VAL A 485 -52.40 30.99 -12.04
CA VAL A 485 -53.81 31.01 -12.45
C VAL A 485 -53.94 31.55 -13.88
N PRO A 486 -54.95 31.12 -14.66
CA PRO A 486 -55.27 31.80 -15.91
C PRO A 486 -55.85 33.19 -15.60
N PRO A 487 -55.91 34.10 -16.60
CA PRO A 487 -56.61 35.36 -16.45
C PRO A 487 -58.10 35.10 -16.10
N PRO A 488 -58.75 36.00 -15.34
CA PRO A 488 -60.18 35.88 -15.08
C PRO A 488 -60.97 35.77 -16.40
N LEU A 489 -61.96 34.87 -16.46
CA LEU A 489 -62.89 34.83 -17.59
C LEU A 489 -63.66 36.16 -17.68
N ILE A 490 -63.78 36.71 -18.89
CA ILE A 490 -64.56 37.92 -19.11
C ILE A 490 -66.06 37.54 -19.12
N PRO A 491 -66.89 38.07 -18.21
CA PRO A 491 -68.31 37.74 -18.17
C PRO A 491 -69.04 38.44 -19.32
N VAL A 492 -69.58 37.65 -20.24
CA VAL A 492 -70.41 38.13 -21.36
C VAL A 492 -71.89 37.94 -21.01
N ARG A 493 -72.75 38.88 -21.40
CA ARG A 493 -74.21 38.83 -21.11
C ARG A 493 -75.05 39.31 -22.28
N ILE A 494 -76.24 38.72 -22.46
CA ILE A 494 -77.27 39.25 -23.36
C ILE A 494 -77.89 40.49 -22.68
N THR A 495 -77.87 41.64 -23.36
CA THR A 495 -78.39 42.91 -22.80
C THR A 495 -79.61 43.43 -23.50
N ALA A 496 -79.86 43.04 -24.75
CA ALA A 496 -81.07 43.41 -25.46
C ALA A 496 -81.52 42.28 -26.39
N GLN A 497 -82.82 42.16 -26.58
CA GLN A 497 -83.41 41.29 -27.59
C GLN A 497 -84.63 41.97 -28.22
N THR A 498 -84.81 41.76 -29.52
CA THR A 498 -85.99 42.22 -30.27
C THR A 498 -86.62 41.01 -30.93
N ASN A 499 -87.91 40.77 -30.64
CA ASN A 499 -88.66 39.69 -31.28
C ASN A 499 -88.97 40.05 -32.75
N PRO A 500 -89.18 39.06 -33.63
CA PRO A 500 -89.64 39.32 -34.98
C PRO A 500 -90.98 40.09 -35.01
N SER A 501 -91.17 40.97 -35.98
CA SER A 501 -92.31 41.90 -36.03
C SER A 501 -93.65 41.25 -36.36
N GLU A 502 -93.64 40.10 -37.03
CA GLU A 502 -94.82 39.36 -37.46
C GLU A 502 -94.52 37.86 -37.60
N CYS A 503 -95.57 37.05 -37.69
CA CYS A 503 -95.42 35.59 -37.81
C CYS A 503 -94.72 35.22 -39.12
N GLY A 504 -93.61 34.48 -39.02
CA GLY A 504 -92.82 34.04 -40.17
C GLY A 504 -91.73 35.04 -40.60
N ALA A 505 -91.65 36.23 -39.99
CA ALA A 505 -90.55 37.16 -40.23
C ALA A 505 -89.27 36.71 -39.50
N CYS A 506 -88.12 37.01 -40.10
CA CYS A 506 -86.79 36.79 -39.52
C CYS A 506 -86.05 38.12 -39.40
N ASN A 507 -86.63 39.06 -38.64
CA ASN A 507 -86.08 40.40 -38.40
C ASN A 507 -85.84 40.68 -36.91
N GLY A 508 -85.79 39.65 -36.06
CA GLY A 508 -85.40 39.79 -34.66
C GLY A 508 -83.90 40.03 -34.47
N SER A 509 -83.51 40.39 -33.25
CA SER A 509 -82.10 40.60 -32.89
C SER A 509 -81.79 40.20 -31.44
N ILE A 510 -80.53 39.84 -31.18
CA ILE A 510 -79.98 39.61 -29.83
C ILE A 510 -78.66 40.36 -29.72
N THR A 511 -78.51 41.21 -28.70
CA THR A 511 -77.28 41.95 -28.38
C THR A 511 -76.59 41.34 -27.18
N ILE A 512 -75.30 41.06 -27.35
CA ILE A 512 -74.40 40.48 -26.37
C ILE A 512 -73.35 41.55 -26.02
N THR A 513 -73.06 41.78 -24.74
CA THR A 513 -72.03 42.74 -24.29
C THR A 513 -71.02 42.08 -23.35
N GLY A 514 -69.82 42.66 -23.28
CA GLY A 514 -68.75 42.21 -22.41
C GLY A 514 -67.53 41.68 -23.17
N MET A 515 -67.49 41.79 -24.49
CA MET A 515 -66.32 41.44 -25.30
C MET A 515 -65.31 42.60 -25.34
N ALA A 516 -64.04 42.35 -25.66
CA ALA A 516 -63.05 43.41 -25.77
C ALA A 516 -63.37 44.31 -26.99
N PRO A 517 -63.37 45.65 -26.89
CA PRO A 517 -63.63 46.52 -28.04
C PRO A 517 -62.73 46.20 -29.23
N GLY A 518 -63.32 45.94 -30.40
CA GLY A 518 -62.59 45.62 -31.63
C GLY A 518 -62.04 44.19 -31.73
N SER A 519 -62.28 43.30 -30.76
CA SER A 519 -61.95 41.87 -30.91
C SER A 519 -62.83 41.22 -31.98
N VAL A 520 -62.26 40.26 -32.71
CA VAL A 520 -63.00 39.38 -33.60
C VAL A 520 -63.30 38.10 -32.82
N ASP A 521 -64.56 37.89 -32.51
CA ASP A 521 -65.03 36.78 -31.67
C ASP A 521 -65.94 35.84 -32.45
N THR A 522 -65.92 34.56 -32.06
CA THR A 522 -66.79 33.52 -32.62
C THR A 522 -67.91 33.22 -31.64
N ILE A 523 -69.15 33.46 -32.05
CA ILE A 523 -70.36 33.17 -31.29
C ILE A 523 -70.84 31.76 -31.66
N PHE A 524 -70.83 30.89 -30.67
CA PHE A 524 -71.45 29.57 -30.72
C PHE A 524 -72.82 29.65 -30.08
N TYR A 525 -73.86 29.21 -30.77
CA TYR A 525 -75.23 29.24 -30.26
C TYR A 525 -76.05 28.05 -30.78
N LYS A 526 -77.13 27.74 -30.07
CA LYS A 526 -78.14 26.75 -30.48
C LYS A 526 -79.45 27.46 -30.80
N LEU A 527 -80.14 26.98 -31.84
CA LEU A 527 -81.53 27.35 -32.13
C LEU A 527 -82.41 26.15 -31.85
N ASN A 528 -83.35 26.29 -30.92
CA ASN A 528 -84.25 25.22 -30.46
C ASN A 528 -83.48 23.94 -30.06
N GLY A 529 -82.33 24.11 -29.41
CA GLY A 529 -81.46 23.02 -28.94
C GLY A 529 -80.50 22.45 -30.00
N VAL A 530 -80.58 22.89 -31.26
CA VAL A 530 -79.71 22.42 -32.35
C VAL A 530 -78.54 23.39 -32.54
N ASN A 531 -77.31 22.88 -32.50
CA ASN A 531 -76.09 23.67 -32.76
C ASN A 531 -76.18 24.35 -34.13
N GLN A 532 -75.95 25.66 -34.14
CA GLN A 532 -75.88 26.43 -35.37
C GLN A 532 -74.43 26.58 -35.83
N THR A 533 -74.25 26.90 -37.11
CA THR A 533 -72.94 27.31 -37.62
C THR A 533 -72.48 28.54 -36.83
N PRO A 534 -71.29 28.52 -36.22
CA PRO A 534 -70.80 29.64 -35.44
C PRO A 534 -70.69 30.90 -36.29
N LEU A 535 -71.04 32.04 -35.71
CA LEU A 535 -70.96 33.33 -36.38
C LEU A 535 -69.74 34.09 -35.89
N VAL A 536 -69.02 34.71 -36.82
CA VAL A 536 -67.85 35.53 -36.49
C VAL A 536 -68.25 36.99 -36.59
N TYR A 537 -68.02 37.74 -35.52
CA TYR A 537 -68.34 39.16 -35.43
C TYR A 537 -67.18 39.95 -34.85
N SER A 538 -67.05 41.21 -35.26
CA SER A 538 -66.20 42.17 -34.56
C SER A 538 -67.01 42.87 -33.49
N ALA A 539 -66.53 42.87 -32.25
CA ALA A 539 -67.12 43.65 -31.18
C ALA A 539 -67.02 45.15 -31.48
N GLY A 540 -68.14 45.86 -31.33
CA GLY A 540 -68.19 47.31 -31.45
C GLY A 540 -67.28 48.01 -30.44
N SER A 541 -67.01 49.30 -30.65
CA SER A 541 -66.27 50.12 -29.69
C SER A 541 -66.95 50.20 -28.31
N ASP A 542 -68.25 49.90 -28.27
CA ASP A 542 -69.09 49.80 -27.08
C ASP A 542 -69.05 48.42 -26.39
N SER A 543 -68.13 47.53 -26.80
CA SER A 543 -68.01 46.16 -26.27
C SER A 543 -69.23 45.26 -26.56
N SER A 544 -70.02 45.57 -27.60
CA SER A 544 -71.23 44.83 -27.96
C SER A 544 -71.13 44.14 -29.33
N ILE A 545 -71.84 43.01 -29.47
CA ILE A 545 -72.13 42.35 -30.75
C ILE A 545 -73.64 42.17 -30.82
N THR A 546 -74.26 42.59 -31.93
CA THR A 546 -75.68 42.36 -32.19
C THR A 546 -75.86 41.41 -33.35
N MET A 547 -76.49 40.26 -33.08
CA MET A 547 -76.94 39.32 -34.09
C MET A 547 -78.28 39.80 -34.64
N TYR A 548 -78.37 40.02 -35.95
CA TYR A 548 -79.59 40.45 -36.65
C TYR A 548 -80.19 39.31 -37.47
N SER A 549 -81.38 39.55 -38.01
CA SER A 549 -82.09 38.64 -38.92
C SER A 549 -82.47 37.31 -38.27
N LEU A 550 -82.77 37.33 -36.98
CA LEU A 550 -83.15 36.15 -36.22
C LEU A 550 -84.64 35.84 -36.41
N CYS A 551 -84.95 34.58 -36.72
CA CYS A 551 -86.32 34.07 -36.78
C CYS A 551 -86.84 33.74 -35.37
N ALA A 552 -88.15 33.49 -35.24
CA ALA A 552 -88.71 33.06 -33.97
C ALA A 552 -88.13 31.69 -33.53
N GLY A 553 -87.65 31.60 -32.29
CA GLY A 553 -87.10 30.38 -31.70
C GLY A 553 -86.37 30.65 -30.39
N ASN A 554 -85.96 29.57 -29.71
CA ASN A 554 -85.18 29.65 -28.48
C ASN A 554 -83.68 29.63 -28.80
N TYR A 555 -82.96 30.69 -28.44
CA TYR A 555 -81.53 30.85 -28.64
C TYR A 555 -80.80 30.64 -27.32
N SER A 556 -79.81 29.74 -27.29
CA SER A 556 -79.01 29.43 -26.09
C SER A 556 -77.53 29.21 -26.39
#